data_AF-A0A1G9V6B0-F1
#
_entry.id   AF-A0A1G9V6B0-F1
#
_cell.length_a   1.000
_cell.length_b   1.000
_cell.length_c   1.000
_cell.angle_alpha   90.00
_cell.angle_beta   90.00
_cell.angle_gamma   90.00
#
_symmetry.space_group_name_H-M   'P 1'
#
loop_
_entity.id
_entity.type
_entity.pdbx_description
1 polymer ?
#
loop_
_entity_poly.entity_id
_entity_poly.type
_entity_poly.pdbx_seq_one_letter_code
_entity_poly.pdbx_strand_id
1 'polypeptide(L)'
;MFKKLSLIITISLVVVHFIILYFWMVDWEKLVTEIGLICWIGSIVLGVIAFLVYRKLNLSDKSIMVIKRVIFSSTLMTIFLGALAIFIELTTSSMP
;
A
#
# COMPACT_ATOMS: atom_id res chain seq x y z
N MET A 1 -17.11 -6.31 17.78
CA MET A 1 -16.98 -6.88 16.43
C MET A 1 -16.13 -6.01 15.49
N PHE A 2 -16.43 -4.71 15.34
CA PHE A 2 -15.70 -3.79 14.45
C PHE A 2 -14.18 -3.66 14.71
N LYS A 3 -13.73 -3.66 15.98
CA LYS A 3 -12.28 -3.63 16.31
C LYS A 3 -11.50 -4.84 15.74
N LYS A 4 -12.05 -6.06 15.83
CA LYS A 4 -11.41 -7.28 15.27
C LYS A 4 -11.38 -7.23 13.73
N LEU A 5 -12.47 -6.78 13.11
CA LEU A 5 -12.55 -6.65 11.64
C LEU A 5 -11.52 -5.63 11.11
N SER A 6 -11.41 -4.49 11.78
CA SER A 6 -10.42 -3.44 11.45
C SER A 6 -8.99 -3.94 11.56
N LEU A 7 -8.70 -4.77 12.57
CA LEU A 7 -7.39 -5.36 12.79
C LEU A 7 -7.06 -6.38 11.69
N ILE A 8 -8.00 -7.23 11.30
CA ILE A 8 -7.84 -8.19 10.19
C ILE A 8 -7.56 -7.47 8.87
N ILE A 9 -8.32 -6.41 8.57
CA ILE A 9 -8.11 -5.58 7.37
C ILE A 9 -6.71 -4.96 7.40
N THR A 10 -6.25 -4.47 8.54
CA THR A 10 -4.92 -3.87 8.67
C THR A 10 -3.80 -4.90 8.46
N ILE A 11 -3.91 -6.09 9.06
CA ILE A 11 -2.93 -7.17 8.87
C ILE A 11 -2.89 -7.60 7.39
N SER A 12 -4.07 -7.79 6.77
CA SER A 12 -4.16 -8.14 5.36
C SER A 12 -3.51 -7.07 4.48
N LEU A 13 -3.76 -5.79 4.78
CA LEU A 13 -3.14 -4.67 4.08
C LEU A 13 -1.61 -4.70 4.21
N VAL A 14 -1.08 -4.96 5.41
CA VAL A 14 0.38 -5.05 5.64
C VAL A 14 1.00 -6.18 4.82
N VAL A 15 0.36 -7.35 4.76
CA VAL A 15 0.83 -8.48 3.94
C VAL A 15 0.89 -8.08 2.46
N VAL A 16 -0.15 -7.40 1.95
CA VAL A 16 -0.17 -6.90 0.56
C VAL A 16 0.98 -5.91 0.31
N HIS A 17 1.26 -5.01 1.24
CA HIS A 17 2.40 -4.08 1.12
C HIS A 17 3.75 -4.81 1.06
N PHE A 18 3.94 -5.87 1.84
CA PHE A 18 5.16 -6.68 1.77
C PHE A 18 5.29 -7.44 0.44
N ILE A 19 4.19 -7.95 -0.11
CA ILE A 19 4.18 -8.60 -1.44
C ILE A 19 4.58 -7.59 -2.53
N ILE A 20 4.02 -6.38 -2.47
CA ILE A 20 4.39 -5.29 -3.38
C ILE A 20 5.88 -4.96 -3.27
N LEU A 21 6.38 -4.85 -2.03
CA LEU A 21 7.79 -4.54 -1.77
C LEU A 21 8.73 -5.65 -2.26
N TYR A 22 8.31 -6.92 -2.13
CA TYR A 22 9.03 -8.06 -2.68
C TYR A 22 9.13 -7.97 -4.20
N PHE A 23 8.00 -7.76 -4.88
CA PHE A 23 8.00 -7.62 -6.34
C PHE A 23 8.84 -6.42 -6.78
N TRP A 24 8.85 -5.33 -6.02
CA TRP A 24 9.66 -4.17 -6.34
C TRP A 24 11.17 -4.46 -6.28
N MET A 25 11.64 -5.29 -5.35
CA MET A 25 13.06 -5.64 -5.26
C MET A 25 13.49 -6.74 -6.23
N VAL A 26 12.61 -7.71 -6.53
CA VAL A 26 12.97 -8.95 -7.24
C VAL A 26 12.54 -8.93 -8.70
N ASP A 27 11.28 -8.56 -8.98
CA ASP A 27 10.65 -8.66 -10.30
C ASP A 27 9.86 -7.37 -10.60
N TRP A 28 10.55 -6.22 -10.59
CA TRP A 28 9.91 -4.91 -10.68
C TRP A 28 9.08 -4.73 -11.96
N GLU A 29 9.47 -5.38 -13.06
CA GLU A 29 8.71 -5.42 -14.33
C GLU A 29 7.28 -5.95 -14.13
N LYS A 30 7.08 -6.93 -13.23
CA LYS A 30 5.75 -7.48 -12.95
C LYS A 30 4.82 -6.46 -12.32
N LEU A 31 5.34 -5.46 -11.60
CA LEU A 31 4.55 -4.38 -11.02
C LEU A 31 4.06 -3.37 -12.07
N VAL A 32 4.79 -3.23 -13.18
CA VAL A 32 4.47 -2.26 -14.25
C VAL A 32 3.54 -2.88 -15.31
N THR A 33 3.22 -4.18 -15.20
CA THR A 33 2.16 -4.82 -16.00
C THR A 33 0.77 -4.31 -15.63
N GLU A 34 -0.22 -4.46 -16.52
CA GLU A 34 -1.63 -4.08 -16.23
C GLU A 34 -2.14 -4.72 -14.92
N ILE A 35 -1.86 -6.02 -14.72
CA ILE A 35 -2.28 -6.76 -13.53
C ILE A 35 -1.53 -6.25 -12.29
N GLY A 36 -0.24 -5.97 -12.43
CA GLY A 36 0.59 -5.37 -11.38
C GLY A 36 0.04 -4.02 -10.93
N LEU A 37 -0.21 -3.12 -11.88
CA LEU A 37 -0.77 -1.78 -11.66
C LEU A 37 -2.16 -1.82 -11.01
N ILE A 38 -3.05 -2.72 -11.45
CA ILE A 38 -4.37 -2.91 -10.83
C ILE A 38 -4.23 -3.33 -9.36
N CYS A 39 -3.34 -4.28 -9.07
CA CYS A 39 -3.08 -4.75 -7.71
C CYS A 39 -2.50 -3.60 -6.84
N TRP A 40 -1.64 -2.80 -7.45
CA TRP A 40 -0.97 -1.67 -6.83
C TRP A 40 -1.94 -0.54 -6.47
N ILE A 41 -2.77 -0.11 -7.42
CA ILE A 41 -3.83 0.89 -7.21
C ILE A 41 -4.89 0.36 -6.23
N GLY A 42 -5.25 -0.91 -6.34
CA GLY A 42 -6.19 -1.57 -5.44
C GLY A 42 -5.73 -1.52 -3.98
N SER A 43 -4.44 -1.76 -3.72
CA SER A 43 -3.84 -1.66 -2.38
C SER A 43 -3.94 -0.24 -1.80
N ILE A 44 -3.67 0.78 -2.63
CA ILE A 44 -3.78 2.20 -2.22
C ILE A 44 -5.22 2.55 -1.84
N VAL A 45 -6.19 2.18 -2.68
CA VAL A 45 -7.62 2.42 -2.42
C VAL A 45 -8.08 1.71 -1.14
N LEU A 46 -7.67 0.46 -0.94
CA LEU A 46 -8.00 -0.29 0.27
C LEU A 46 -7.42 0.37 1.53
N GLY A 47 -6.18 0.87 1.45
CA GLY A 47 -5.53 1.60 2.54
C GLY A 47 -6.27 2.89 2.93
N VAL A 48 -6.76 3.64 1.94
CA VAL A 48 -7.58 4.84 2.16
C VAL A 48 -8.92 4.49 2.81
N ILE A 49 -9.60 3.45 2.33
CA ILE A 49 -10.87 2.99 2.91
C ILE A 49 -10.65 2.57 4.37
N ALA A 50 -9.61 1.78 4.65
CA ALA A 50 -9.27 1.37 6.01
C ALA A 50 -9.01 2.59 6.92
N PHE A 51 -8.29 3.60 6.44
CA PHE A 51 -8.05 4.84 7.17
C PHE A 51 -9.35 5.61 7.48
N LEU A 52 -10.26 5.71 6.50
CA LEU A 52 -11.56 6.39 6.69
C LEU A 52 -12.45 5.63 7.69
N VAL A 53 -12.47 4.30 7.64
CA VAL A 53 -13.18 3.46 8.61
C VAL A 53 -12.60 3.65 10.01
N TYR A 54 -11.28 3.64 10.18
CA TYR A 54 -10.62 3.91 11.47
C TYR A 54 -10.94 5.31 12.00
N ARG A 55 -11.00 6.31 11.12
CA ARG A 55 -11.37 7.69 11.48
C ARG A 55 -12.84 7.78 11.91
N LYS A 56 -13.76 7.14 11.19
CA LYS A 56 -15.21 7.17 11.46
C LYS A 56 -15.59 6.40 12.72
N LEU A 57 -14.88 5.31 13.02
CA LEU A 57 -15.11 4.53 14.24
C LEU A 57 -14.65 5.25 15.53
N ASN A 58 -14.15 6.49 15.42
CA ASN A 58 -13.74 7.37 16.51
C ASN A 58 -12.98 6.62 17.61
N LEU A 59 -12.12 5.70 17.17
CA LEU A 59 -11.27 4.89 18.02
C LEU A 59 -10.17 5.83 18.55
N SER A 60 -10.54 6.66 19.53
CA SER A 60 -9.75 7.69 20.20
C SER A 60 -8.79 7.07 21.23
N ASP A 61 -8.19 5.95 20.86
CA ASP A 61 -7.18 5.30 21.67
C ASP A 61 -5.81 5.76 21.14
N LYS A 62 -4.87 6.12 22.02
CA LYS A 62 -3.51 6.56 21.61
C LYS A 62 -2.83 5.58 20.65
N SER A 63 -3.20 4.30 20.71
CA SER A 63 -2.77 3.24 19.79
C SER A 63 -3.28 3.40 18.35
N ILE A 64 -4.48 3.95 18.12
CA ILE A 64 -5.01 4.22 16.77
C ILE A 64 -4.29 5.39 16.10
N MET A 65 -3.77 6.35 16.86
CA MET A 65 -2.96 7.43 16.28
C MET A 65 -1.66 6.90 15.66
N VAL A 66 -1.03 5.91 16.32
CA VAL A 66 0.16 5.22 15.80
C VAL A 66 -0.20 4.41 14.54
N ILE A 67 -1.30 3.64 14.59
CA ILE A 67 -1.77 2.85 13.43
C ILE A 67 -2.08 3.77 12.24
N LYS A 68 -2.76 4.89 12.45
CA LYS A 68 -3.00 5.88 11.39
C LYS A 68 -1.71 6.41 10.78
N ARG A 69 -0.71 6.74 11.60
CA ARG A 69 0.58 7.24 11.13
C ARG A 69 1.34 6.16 10.35
N VAL A 70 1.28 4.90 10.80
CA VAL A 70 1.87 3.75 10.10
C VAL A 70 1.18 3.50 8.77
N ILE A 71 -0.16 3.47 8.72
CA ILE A 71 -0.90 3.31 7.47
C ILE A 71 -0.56 4.44 6.50
N PHE A 72 -0.60 5.70 6.96
CA PHE A 72 -0.27 6.85 6.12
C PHE A 72 1.16 6.79 5.60
N SER A 73 2.13 6.47 6.46
CA SER A 73 3.54 6.32 6.08
C SER A 73 3.75 5.17 5.09
N SER A 74 3.07 4.04 5.30
CA SER A 74 3.12 2.85 4.43
C SER A 74 2.51 3.15 3.07
N THR A 75 1.38 3.84 3.02
CA THR A 75 0.74 4.26 1.76
C THR A 75 1.62 5.26 1.02
N LEU A 76 2.20 6.24 1.71
CA LEU A 76 3.12 7.21 1.09
C LEU A 76 4.38 6.54 0.54
N MET A 77 4.96 5.61 1.30
CA MET A 77 6.12 4.83 0.85
C MET A 77 5.77 3.97 -0.35
N THR A 78 4.57 3.39 -0.40
CA THR A 78 4.09 2.65 -1.57
C THR A 78 3.98 3.56 -2.77
N ILE A 79 3.29 4.71 -2.66
CA ILE A 79 3.19 5.69 -3.76
C ILE A 79 4.58 6.06 -4.30
N PHE A 80 5.55 6.32 -3.41
CA PHE A 80 6.92 6.62 -3.79
C PHE A 80 7.60 5.47 -4.53
N LEU A 81 7.45 4.23 -4.04
CA LEU A 81 8.07 3.04 -4.64
C LEU A 81 7.68 2.82 -6.10
N GLY A 82 6.41 2.97 -6.47
CA GLY A 82 6.04 2.78 -7.89
C GLY A 82 6.11 4.03 -8.72
N ALA A 83 6.20 5.24 -8.14
CA ALA A 83 6.75 6.37 -8.88
C ALA A 83 8.19 6.05 -9.34
N LEU A 84 9.01 5.46 -8.45
CA LEU A 84 10.33 4.95 -8.81
C LEU A 84 10.27 3.79 -9.81
N ALA A 85 9.33 2.85 -9.67
CA ALA A 85 9.20 1.74 -10.62
C ALA A 85 8.85 2.22 -12.04
N ILE A 86 7.92 3.17 -12.18
CA ILE A 86 7.58 3.80 -13.47
C ILE A 86 8.79 4.56 -14.02
N PHE A 87 9.52 5.27 -13.16
CA PHE A 87 10.74 5.96 -13.57
C PHE A 87 11.81 4.99 -14.10
N ILE A 88 12.03 3.86 -13.42
CA ILE A 88 12.95 2.81 -13.86
C ILE A 88 12.50 2.28 -15.22
N GLU A 89 11.23 1.88 -15.38
CA GLU A 89 10.67 1.40 -16.65
C GLU A 89 10.92 2.39 -17.80
N LEU A 90 10.66 3.68 -17.58
CA LEU A 90 10.88 4.71 -18.58
C LEU A 90 12.36 4.82 -18.96
N THR A 91 13.26 4.71 -17.98
CA THR A 91 14.71 4.74 -18.26
C THR A 91 15.21 3.48 -18.96
N THR A 92 14.76 2.27 -18.57
CA THR A 92 15.17 1.01 -19.20
C THR A 92 14.56 0.81 -20.58
N SER A 93 13.28 1.16 -20.79
CA SER A 93 12.66 1.11 -22.12
C SER A 93 13.27 2.10 -23.12
N SER A 94 13.95 3.14 -22.61
CA SER A 94 14.70 4.10 -23.43
C SER A 94 16.14 3.68 -23.73
N MET A 95 16.63 2.60 -23.12
CA MET A 95 17.91 1.98 -23.50
C MET A 95 17.69 1.08 -24.72
N PRO A 96 18.46 1.26 -25.82
CA PRO A 96 18.35 0.45 -27.02
C PRO A 96 18.89 -0.98 -26.85
#